data_AF-A0A915UAN1-F1
#
_entry.id   AF-A0A915UAN1-F1
#
_cell.length_a   1.000
_cell.length_b   1.000
_cell.length_c   1.000
_cell.angle_alpha   90.00
_cell.angle_beta   90.00
_cell.angle_gamma   90.00
#
_symmetry.space_group_name_H-M   'P 1'
#
loop_
_entity.id
_entity.type
_entity.pdbx_description
1 polymer ?
#
loop_
_entity_poly.entity_id
_entity_poly.type
_entity_poly.pdbx_seq_one_letter_code
_entity_poly.pdbx_strand_id
1 'polypeptide(L)'
;MPKLTIEGVGTYDVPQGQRLVLAIEQQGVDILHACGGNARCTTCRVEFIEGEPSTMTRAEKEKLEQKGLTGVRLSCQIACDHDMTVRAISRLEGSGRADAGGPPDPAIQPPPEWV
;
A
#
# COMPACT_ATOMS: atom_id res chain seq x y z
N MET A 1 -6.88 -2.17 17.46
CA MET A 1 -7.21 -1.68 16.11
C MET A 1 -6.33 -0.47 15.89
N PRO A 2 -5.34 -0.54 14.99
CA PRO A 2 -4.57 0.64 14.63
C PRO A 2 -5.44 1.67 13.89
N LYS A 3 -5.02 2.93 13.96
CA LYS A 3 -5.61 4.04 13.22
C LYS A 3 -4.88 4.27 11.91
N LEU A 4 -5.62 4.24 10.81
CA LEU A 4 -5.13 4.64 9.51
C LEU A 4 -5.70 6.00 9.15
N THR A 5 -4.83 7.02 9.05
CA THR A 5 -5.17 8.32 8.49
C THR A 5 -4.74 8.38 7.03
N ILE A 6 -5.71 8.63 6.14
CA ILE A 6 -5.47 8.82 4.71
C ILE A 6 -5.65 10.30 4.40
N GLU A 7 -4.58 10.94 3.93
CA GLU A 7 -4.56 12.38 3.66
C GLU A 7 -5.69 12.78 2.69
N GLY A 8 -6.46 13.81 3.07
CA GLY A 8 -7.59 14.31 2.28
C GLY A 8 -8.85 13.45 2.31
N VAL A 9 -8.85 12.34 3.06
CA VAL A 9 -9.98 11.39 3.10
C VAL A 9 -10.54 11.27 4.52
N GLY A 10 -9.71 10.89 5.50
CA GLY A 10 -10.17 10.72 6.88
C GLY A 10 -9.25 9.86 7.74
N THR A 11 -9.71 9.56 8.96
CA THR A 11 -9.03 8.65 9.91
C THR A 11 -9.99 7.53 10.32
N TYR A 12 -9.49 6.29 10.29
CA TYR A 12 -10.31 5.10 10.45
C TYR A 12 -9.63 4.07 11.36
N ASP A 13 -10.42 3.37 12.17
CA ASP A 13 -9.94 2.19 12.89
C ASP A 13 -9.95 1.00 11.92
N VAL A 14 -8.80 0.34 11.77
CA VAL A 14 -8.64 -0.80 10.85
C VAL A 14 -8.29 -2.08 11.62
N PRO A 15 -8.70 -3.27 11.13
CA PRO A 15 -8.26 -4.54 11.69
C PRO A 15 -6.74 -4.65 11.78
N GLN A 16 -6.25 -5.17 12.91
CA GLN A 16 -4.83 -5.42 13.10
C GLN A 16 -4.32 -6.45 12.08
N GLY A 17 -3.20 -6.12 11.41
CA GLY A 17 -2.57 -6.95 10.39
C GLY A 17 -3.23 -6.87 9.01
N GLN A 18 -4.30 -6.08 8.84
CA GLN A 18 -4.89 -5.89 7.51
C GLN A 18 -3.87 -5.27 6.55
N ARG A 19 -3.84 -5.72 5.29
CA ARG A 19 -2.96 -5.10 4.28
C ARG A 19 -3.36 -3.65 4.04
N LEU A 20 -2.38 -2.76 4.03
CA LEU A 20 -2.61 -1.32 3.86
C LEU A 20 -3.34 -0.99 2.55
N VAL A 21 -3.03 -1.68 1.44
CA VAL A 21 -3.75 -1.50 0.17
C VAL A 21 -5.26 -1.76 0.28
N LEU A 22 -5.66 -2.79 1.04
CA LEU A 22 -7.07 -3.15 1.24
C LEU A 22 -7.74 -2.17 2.20
N ALA A 23 -7.02 -1.76 3.25
CA ALA A 23 -7.51 -0.77 4.20
C ALA A 23 -7.81 0.57 3.50
N ILE A 24 -6.94 1.00 2.59
CA ILE A 24 -7.11 2.21 1.77
C ILE A 24 -8.29 2.08 0.80
N GLU A 25 -8.36 0.97 0.06
CA GLU A 25 -9.44 0.71 -0.92
C GLU A 25 -10.82 0.70 -0.26
N GLN A 26 -10.93 0.12 0.93
CA GLN A 26 -12.19 0.05 1.69
C GLN A 26 -12.72 1.43 2.12
N GLN A 27 -11.88 2.47 2.15
CA GLN A 27 -12.32 3.85 2.43
C GLN A 27 -12.72 4.61 1.16
N GLY A 28 -12.86 3.91 0.03
CA GLY A 28 -13.25 4.50 -1.25
C GLY A 28 -12.10 5.20 -1.98
N VAL A 29 -10.87 4.97 -1.56
CA VAL A 29 -9.68 5.50 -2.25
C VAL A 29 -9.28 4.51 -3.33
N ASP A 30 -9.31 4.97 -4.57
CA ASP A 30 -9.03 4.22 -5.78
C ASP A 30 -7.52 3.99 -6.02
N ILE A 31 -6.82 3.53 -4.99
CA ILE A 31 -5.40 3.21 -5.08
C ILE A 31 -5.15 2.08 -6.10
N LEU A 32 -4.21 2.30 -7.01
CA LEU A 32 -3.91 1.32 -8.05
C LEU A 32 -3.18 0.10 -7.47
N HIS A 33 -3.50 -1.08 -7.98
CA HIS A 33 -2.88 -2.34 -7.60
C HIS A 33 -2.81 -3.29 -8.82
N ALA A 34 -2.33 -2.79 -9.97
CA ALA A 34 -2.42 -3.47 -11.27
C ALA A 34 -1.85 -4.90 -11.35
N CYS A 35 -0.98 -5.30 -10.43
CA CYS A 35 -0.49 -6.68 -10.35
C CYS A 35 -1.27 -7.58 -9.37
N GLY A 36 -2.41 -7.14 -8.85
CA GLY A 36 -3.15 -7.83 -7.79
C GLY A 36 -2.43 -7.88 -6.45
N GLY A 37 -1.59 -6.87 -6.16
CA GLY A 37 -0.83 -6.83 -4.91
C GLY A 37 0.26 -7.90 -4.75
N ASN A 38 0.85 -8.40 -5.85
CA ASN A 38 1.85 -9.46 -5.83
C ASN A 38 3.32 -8.96 -5.90
N ALA A 39 3.57 -7.71 -5.50
CA ALA A 39 4.90 -7.06 -5.63
C ALA A 39 5.53 -7.15 -7.04
N ARG A 40 4.72 -7.22 -8.11
CA ARG A 40 5.19 -7.28 -9.51
C ARG A 40 5.12 -5.94 -10.24
N CYS A 41 4.38 -4.98 -9.71
CA CYS A 41 4.30 -3.60 -10.20
C CYS A 41 4.66 -2.61 -9.08
N THR A 42 4.52 -1.31 -9.35
CA THR A 42 4.77 -0.23 -8.38
C THR A 42 3.62 0.78 -8.34
N THR A 43 2.38 0.34 -8.60
CA THR A 43 1.25 1.28 -8.71
C THR A 43 0.50 1.49 -7.41
N CYS A 44 0.74 0.65 -6.40
CA CYS A 44 0.16 0.80 -5.06
C CYS A 44 0.98 1.75 -4.18
N ARG A 45 1.54 2.79 -4.78
CA ARG A 45 2.46 3.70 -4.09
C ARG A 45 1.72 4.59 -3.10
N VAL A 46 2.30 4.67 -1.91
CA VAL A 46 1.95 5.63 -0.87
C VAL A 46 3.19 6.37 -0.41
N GLU A 47 3.01 7.59 0.05
CA GLU A 47 4.00 8.32 0.85
C GLU A 47 3.56 8.25 2.31
N PHE A 48 4.51 8.01 3.21
CA PHE A 48 4.25 8.12 4.64
C PHE A 48 4.42 9.57 5.09
N ILE A 49 3.45 10.04 5.85
CA ILE A 49 3.50 11.32 6.57
C ILE A 49 3.97 11.04 8.00
N GLU A 50 3.40 10.00 8.64
CA GLU A 50 3.76 9.52 9.98
C GLU A 50 3.56 8.00 10.08
N GLY A 51 4.27 7.35 11.01
CA GLY A 51 4.12 5.92 11.26
C GLY A 51 4.63 5.04 10.12
N GLU A 52 5.76 5.40 9.47
CA GLU A 52 6.36 4.50 8.49
C GLU A 52 6.93 3.25 9.17
N PRO A 53 6.58 2.03 8.71
CA PRO A 53 7.19 0.80 9.22
C PRO A 53 8.71 0.82 9.02
N SER A 54 9.44 0.48 10.08
CA SER A 54 10.91 0.42 10.08
C SER A 54 11.48 -0.71 9.23
N THR A 55 10.66 -1.73 8.96
CA THR A 55 11.02 -2.89 8.12
C THR A 55 10.31 -2.84 6.77
N MET A 56 10.90 -3.52 5.81
CA MET A 56 10.37 -3.66 4.45
C MET A 56 10.30 -5.14 4.08
N THR A 57 9.38 -5.56 3.22
CA THR A 57 9.51 -6.91 2.65
C THR A 57 10.64 -6.90 1.62
N ARG A 58 11.39 -8.00 1.50
CA ARG A 58 12.42 -8.15 0.46
C ARG A 58 11.83 -7.89 -0.93
N ALA A 59 10.62 -8.40 -1.19
CA ALA A 59 9.93 -8.19 -2.46
C ALA A 59 9.60 -6.71 -2.73
N GLU A 60 9.20 -5.95 -1.71
CA GLU A 60 9.02 -4.50 -1.80
C GLU A 60 10.34 -3.80 -2.13
N LYS A 61 11.39 -4.10 -1.36
CA LYS A 61 12.71 -3.50 -1.50
C LYS A 61 13.29 -3.71 -2.89
N GLU A 62 13.36 -4.95 -3.33
CA GLU A 62 13.87 -5.32 -4.66
C GLU A 62 13.07 -4.64 -5.78
N LYS A 63 11.74 -4.54 -5.62
CA LYS A 63 10.89 -3.92 -6.64
C LYS A 63 11.08 -2.41 -6.74
N LEU A 64 11.23 -1.74 -5.60
CA LEU A 64 11.52 -0.29 -5.55
C LEU A 64 12.91 0.01 -6.12
N GLU A 65 13.93 -0.76 -5.71
CA GLU A 65 15.30 -0.65 -6.22
C GLU A 65 15.36 -0.90 -7.73
N GLN A 66 14.71 -1.95 -8.24
CA GLN A 66 14.64 -2.26 -9.67
C GLN A 66 14.03 -1.10 -10.49
N LYS A 67 13.11 -0.33 -9.89
CA LYS A 67 12.44 0.80 -10.54
C LYS A 67 13.10 2.16 -10.25
N GLY A 68 14.15 2.20 -9.42
CA GLY A 68 14.81 3.44 -9.01
C GLY A 68 13.87 4.39 -8.26
N LEU A 69 12.92 3.85 -7.48
CA LEU A 69 11.92 4.63 -6.76
C LEU A 69 12.35 4.83 -5.30
N THR A 70 12.28 6.06 -4.82
CA THR A 70 12.65 6.47 -3.45
C THR A 70 11.57 7.34 -2.83
N GLY A 71 11.49 7.38 -1.50
CA GLY A 71 10.51 8.21 -0.77
C GLY A 71 9.07 7.71 -0.84
N VAL A 72 8.86 6.50 -1.34
CA VAL A 72 7.54 5.87 -1.51
C VAL A 72 7.60 4.44 -1.03
N ARG A 73 6.45 3.91 -0.62
CA ARG A 73 6.26 2.53 -0.20
C ARG A 73 5.18 1.84 -1.02
N LEU A 74 5.21 0.52 -1.08
CA LEU A 74 4.20 -0.27 -1.77
C LEU A 74 3.16 -0.73 -0.75
N SER A 75 1.98 -0.08 -0.73
CA SER A 75 0.93 -0.36 0.26
C SER A 75 0.45 -1.81 0.25
N CYS A 76 0.63 -2.55 -0.86
CA CYS A 76 0.31 -3.97 -0.89
C CYS A 76 1.26 -4.83 -0.05
N GLN A 77 2.44 -4.33 0.30
CA GLN A 77 3.47 -5.06 1.06
C GLN A 77 3.53 -4.64 2.54
N ILE A 78 2.55 -3.85 3.01
CA ILE A 78 2.51 -3.33 4.37
C ILE A 78 1.28 -3.86 5.10
N ALA A 79 1.45 -4.23 6.36
CA ALA A 79 0.37 -4.58 7.27
C ALA A 79 0.07 -3.40 8.21
N CYS A 80 -1.21 -3.17 8.51
CA CYS A 80 -1.66 -2.21 9.50
C CYS A 80 -1.53 -2.83 10.90
N ASP A 81 -0.35 -2.73 11.52
CA ASP A 81 -0.07 -3.23 12.87
C ASP A 81 0.15 -2.11 13.91
N HIS A 82 0.29 -0.87 13.45
CA HIS A 82 0.36 0.35 14.26
C HIS A 82 -0.33 1.52 13.53
N ASP A 83 -0.42 2.67 14.20
CA ASP A 83 -1.05 3.86 13.65
C ASP A 83 -0.17 4.45 12.53
N MET A 84 -0.80 4.81 11.41
CA MET A 84 -0.11 5.28 10.21
C MET A 84 -0.87 6.44 9.56
N THR A 85 -0.12 7.41 9.05
CA THR A 85 -0.65 8.51 8.25
C THR A 85 -0.01 8.46 6.86
N VAL A 86 -0.83 8.30 5.82
CA VAL A 86 -0.34 8.08 4.44
C VAL A 86 -1.05 8.97 3.42
N ARG A 87 -0.34 9.27 2.34
CA ARG A 87 -0.90 9.86 1.12
C ARG A 87 -0.92 8.81 0.00
N ALA A 88 -2.08 8.57 -0.59
CA ALA A 88 -2.21 7.72 -1.78
C ALA A 88 -1.84 8.51 -3.05
N ILE A 89 -0.62 8.32 -3.57
CA ILE A 89 -0.07 9.10 -4.69
C ILE A 89 -0.28 8.48 -6.07
N SER A 90 -0.82 7.27 -6.13
CA SER A 90 -1.00 6.52 -7.37
C SER A 90 -2.42 5.95 -7.44
N ARG A 91 -3.34 6.80 -7.87
CA ARG A 91 -4.79 6.58 -7.94
C ARG A 91 -5.25 6.22 -9.35
N LEU A 92 -6.42 5.59 -9.48
CA LEU A 92 -7.03 5.25 -10.77
C LEU A 92 -7.43 6.52 -11.53
N GLU A 93 -8.04 7.47 -10.83
CA GLU A 93 -8.31 8.81 -11.30
C GLU A 93 -7.01 9.44 -11.83
N GLY A 94 -7.06 9.93 -13.08
CA GLY A 94 -5.92 10.53 -13.76
C GLY A 94 -4.85 9.57 -14.29
N SER A 95 -4.96 8.25 -14.06
CA SER A 95 -3.94 7.28 -14.49
C SER A 95 -4.02 6.83 -15.95
N GLY A 96 -5.18 7.04 -16.59
CA GLY A 96 -5.45 6.53 -17.95
C GLY A 96 -5.67 5.01 -18.02
N ARG A 97 -5.80 4.32 -16.88
CA ARG A 97 -6.10 2.88 -16.83
C ARG A 97 -7.60 2.61 -16.88
N ALA A 98 -7.97 1.45 -17.38
CA ALA A 98 -9.36 0.98 -17.40
C ALA A 98 -9.86 0.57 -16.01
N ASP A 99 -8.96 0.05 -15.17
CA ASP A 99 -9.25 -0.43 -13.81
C ASP A 99 -8.03 -0.30 -12.89
N ALA A 100 -8.26 -0.50 -11.58
CA ALA A 100 -7.22 -0.44 -10.56
C ALA A 100 -6.29 -1.67 -10.55
N GLY A 101 -6.78 -2.81 -11.04
CA GLY A 101 -6.14 -4.12 -10.96
C GLY A 101 -7.12 -5.20 -10.43
N GLY A 102 -6.69 -6.46 -10.48
CA GLY A 102 -7.41 -7.54 -9.80
C GLY A 102 -7.31 -7.41 -8.27
N PRO A 103 -8.28 -7.93 -7.50
CA PRO A 103 -8.32 -7.74 -6.04
C PRO A 103 -7.07 -8.34 -5.37
N PRO A 104 -6.39 -7.61 -4.48
CA PRO A 104 -5.28 -8.16 -3.69
C PRO A 104 -5.74 -9.29 -2.77
N ASP A 105 -4.89 -10.31 -2.60
CA ASP A 105 -5.10 -11.36 -1.61
C ASP A 105 -5.20 -10.78 -0.18
N PRO A 106 -5.97 -11.34 0.76
CA PRO A 106 -5.98 -10.86 2.14
C PRO A 106 -4.61 -10.93 2.83
N ALA A 107 -3.76 -11.90 2.48
CA ALA A 107 -2.39 -12.04 2.97
C ALA A 107 -1.37 -11.35 2.05
N ILE A 108 -0.25 -10.90 2.61
CA ILE A 108 0.84 -10.30 1.81
C ILE A 108 1.41 -11.36 0.85
N GLN A 109 1.44 -11.02 -0.44
CA GLN A 109 1.97 -11.86 -1.51
C GLN A 109 3.12 -11.14 -2.24
N PRO A 110 4.23 -11.84 -2.56
CA PRO A 110 4.58 -13.17 -2.06
C PRO A 110 4.70 -13.20 -0.52
N PRO A 111 4.74 -14.39 0.12
CA PRO A 111 4.92 -14.48 1.56
C PRO A 111 6.09 -13.61 2.03
N PRO A 112 5.88 -12.76 3.05
CA PRO A 112 6.84 -11.72 3.38
C PRO A 112 8.11 -12.31 4.00
N GLU A 113 9.26 -11.90 3.46
CA GLU A 113 10.55 -11.97 4.14
C GLU A 113 10.92 -10.54 4.54
N TRP A 114 11.08 -10.28 5.84
CA TRP A 114 11.32 -8.94 6.37
C TRP A 114 12.81 -8.64 6.38
N VAL A 115 13.17 -7.45 5.89
CA VAL A 115 14.55 -6.92 5.80
C VAL A 115 14.65 -5.51 6.34
#